data_AF-A0A9E4R5H1-F1
#
_entry.id   AF-A0A9E4R5H1-F1
#
_cell.length_a   1.000
_cell.length_b   1.000
_cell.length_c   1.000
_cell.angle_alpha   90.00
_cell.angle_beta   90.00
_cell.angle_gamma   90.00
#
_symmetry.space_group_name_H-M   'P 1'
#
loop_
_entity.id
_entity.type
_entity.pdbx_description
1 polymer ?
#
loop_
_entity_poly.entity_id
_entity_poly.type
_entity_poly.pdbx_seq_one_letter_code
_entity_poly.pdbx_strand_id
1 'polypeptide(L)'
;MFEFVWHLLAGVTRLTADEIEAAGRVLGPAAVQYSAVRVAEGRILRLVFKLNGNRAVTLFHTINLPAKGHHSRGNLDLLVHEMVHVYQFELAGAVYIWQALRAQR
;
A
#
# COMPACT_ATOMS: atom_id res chain seq x y z
N MET A 1 15.02 13.38 13.03
CA MET A 1 15.08 14.27 11.84
C MET A 1 14.92 13.51 10.53
N PHE A 2 15.64 12.40 10.31
CA PHE A 2 15.57 11.61 9.06
C PHE A 2 14.15 11.10 8.75
N GLU A 3 13.43 10.53 9.72
CA GLU A 3 12.04 10.08 9.54
C GLU A 3 11.09 11.20 9.13
N PHE A 4 11.19 12.37 9.76
CA PHE A 4 10.32 13.50 9.44
C PHE A 4 10.55 14.01 8.01
N VAL A 5 11.81 14.11 7.60
CA VAL A 5 12.20 14.47 6.23
C VAL A 5 11.77 13.37 5.25
N TRP A 6 11.88 12.10 5.62
CA TRP A 6 11.42 10.97 4.81
C TRP A 6 9.90 10.96 4.62
N HIS A 7 9.13 11.20 5.68
CA HIS A 7 7.68 11.34 5.63
C HIS A 7 7.25 12.51 4.73
N LEU A 8 7.96 13.64 4.80
CA LEU A 8 7.70 14.82 3.97
C LEU A 8 8.07 14.58 2.49
N LEU A 9 9.17 13.87 2.23
CA LEU A 9 9.69 13.61 0.89
C LEU A 9 8.96 12.49 0.14
N ALA A 10 8.39 11.51 0.86
CA ALA A 10 7.68 10.36 0.28
C ALA A 10 6.14 10.51 0.30
N GLY A 11 5.61 11.66 0.72
CA GLY A 11 4.15 11.90 0.74
C GLY A 11 3.43 10.84 1.58
N VAL A 12 4.03 10.42 2.70
CA VAL A 12 3.53 9.31 3.50
C VAL A 12 2.41 9.81 4.40
N THR A 13 1.22 9.26 4.22
CA THR A 13 0.01 9.63 4.94
C THR A 13 -0.63 8.40 5.57
N ARG A 14 -1.58 8.60 6.48
CA ARG A 14 -2.43 7.52 7.02
C ARG A 14 -3.57 7.24 6.04
N LEU A 15 -4.21 6.09 6.20
CA LEU A 15 -5.47 5.80 5.53
C LEU A 15 -6.53 6.84 5.94
N THR A 16 -7.36 7.25 4.98
CA THR A 16 -8.55 8.06 5.23
C THR A 16 -9.69 7.20 5.80
N ALA A 17 -10.76 7.83 6.28
CA ALA A 17 -11.94 7.11 6.75
C ALA A 17 -12.57 6.25 5.64
N ASP A 18 -12.69 6.80 4.42
CA ASP A 18 -13.26 6.11 3.26
C ASP A 18 -12.42 4.89 2.86
N GLU A 19 -11.09 5.00 2.94
CA GLU A 19 -10.16 3.89 2.66
C GLU A 19 -10.26 2.78 3.69
N ILE A 20 -10.37 3.14 4.97
CA ILE A 20 -10.58 2.19 6.07
C ILE A 20 -11.94 1.50 5.91
N GLU A 21 -12.99 2.25 5.57
CA GLU A 21 -14.32 1.68 5.36
C GLU A 21 -14.34 0.71 4.18
N ALA A 22 -13.79 1.10 3.03
CA ALA A 22 -13.72 0.26 1.84
C ALA A 22 -12.97 -1.06 2.12
N ALA A 23 -11.80 -0.97 2.74
CA ALA A 23 -11.02 -2.15 3.11
C ALA A 23 -11.70 -2.98 4.22
N GLY A 24 -12.36 -2.33 5.18
CA GLY A 24 -13.10 -2.96 6.27
C GLY A 24 -14.30 -3.77 5.79
N ARG A 25 -14.97 -3.35 4.70
CA ARG A 25 -16.06 -4.12 4.08
C ARG A 25 -15.60 -5.44 3.46
N VAL A 26 -14.35 -5.52 2.99
CA VAL A 26 -13.79 -6.71 2.32
C VAL A 26 -13.05 -7.61 3.30
N LEU A 27 -12.16 -7.04 4.10
CA LEU A 27 -11.30 -7.80 5.01
C LEU A 27 -11.93 -8.00 6.39
N GLY A 28 -12.86 -7.14 6.79
CA GLY A 28 -13.39 -7.06 8.14
C GLY A 28 -12.65 -6.02 8.99
N PRO A 29 -13.33 -5.39 9.97
CA PRO A 29 -12.84 -4.21 10.68
C PRO A 29 -11.64 -4.47 11.60
N ALA A 30 -11.33 -5.73 11.90
CA ALA A 30 -10.25 -6.14 12.79
C ALA A 30 -9.22 -7.07 12.13
N ALA A 31 -9.31 -7.24 10.80
CA ALA A 31 -8.41 -8.16 10.09
C ALA A 31 -6.99 -7.62 9.94
N VAL A 32 -6.84 -6.29 9.94
CA VAL A 32 -5.55 -5.60 9.79
C VAL A 32 -5.42 -4.51 10.86
N GLN A 33 -4.20 -4.22 11.31
CA GLN A 33 -3.94 -3.03 12.10
C GLN A 33 -3.99 -1.76 11.23
N TYR A 34 -5.20 -1.30 10.86
CA TYR A 34 -5.43 -0.15 9.97
C TYR A 34 -4.66 1.13 10.38
N SER A 35 -4.49 1.34 11.69
CA SER A 35 -3.76 2.50 12.23
C SER A 35 -2.23 2.44 12.00
N ALA A 36 -1.68 1.25 11.74
CA ALA A 36 -0.27 1.05 11.37
C ALA A 36 -0.02 1.27 9.87
N VAL A 37 -1.06 1.16 9.03
CA VAL A 37 -0.94 1.30 7.58
C VAL A 37 -0.57 2.73 7.18
N ARG A 38 0.33 2.84 6.20
CA ARG A 38 0.78 4.09 5.60
C ARG A 38 0.65 4.03 4.09
N VAL A 39 0.18 5.11 3.50
CA VAL A 39 0.09 5.29 2.04
C VAL A 39 1.17 6.28 1.62
N ALA A 40 2.12 5.84 0.80
CA ALA A 40 3.17 6.67 0.24
C ALA A 40 2.80 7.11 -1.19
N GLU A 41 2.58 8.41 -1.38
CA GLU A 41 2.27 9.00 -2.69
C GLU A 41 3.51 9.68 -3.30
N GLY A 42 4.26 8.93 -4.11
CA GLY A 42 5.23 9.47 -5.08
C GLY A 42 6.70 9.70 -4.66
N ARG A 43 7.47 10.00 -5.71
CA ARG A 43 8.89 10.41 -5.87
C ARG A 43 10.01 9.37 -5.73
N ILE A 44 10.32 8.78 -4.57
CA ILE A 44 11.49 7.86 -4.48
C ILE A 44 11.25 6.51 -5.17
N LEU A 45 10.01 6.02 -5.16
CA LEU A 45 9.62 4.78 -5.86
C LEU A 45 9.29 4.99 -7.35
N ARG A 46 9.35 6.23 -7.84
CA ARG A 46 9.04 6.56 -9.25
C ARG A 46 9.97 5.84 -10.23
N LEU A 47 11.21 5.53 -9.83
CA LEU A 47 12.14 4.69 -10.59
C LEU A 47 11.74 3.21 -10.58
N VAL A 48 11.32 2.68 -9.42
CA VAL A 48 10.83 1.30 -9.27
C VAL A 48 9.53 1.08 -10.05
N PHE A 49 8.60 2.03 -9.96
CA PHE A 49 7.34 2.02 -10.72
C PHE A 49 7.56 2.14 -12.23
N LYS A 50 8.55 2.92 -12.68
CA LYS A 50 8.88 3.03 -14.12
C LYS A 50 9.43 1.71 -14.68
N LEU A 51 10.10 0.91 -13.85
CA LEU A 51 10.57 -0.44 -14.20
C LEU A 51 9.47 -1.51 -14.07
N ASN A 52 8.45 -1.29 -13.23
CA ASN A 52 7.34 -2.23 -12.97
C ASN A 52 6.00 -1.83 -13.64
N GLY A 53 6.02 -0.98 -14.68
CA GLY A 53 4.82 -0.62 -15.43
C GLY A 53 3.78 0.24 -14.70
N ASN A 54 4.19 1.06 -13.72
CA ASN A 54 3.33 1.90 -12.87
C ASN A 54 2.35 1.14 -11.95
N ARG A 55 2.65 -0.11 -11.59
CA ARG A 55 1.83 -0.89 -10.64
C ARG A 55 2.03 -0.41 -9.20
N ALA A 56 0.95 -0.40 -8.43
CA ALA A 56 1.03 -0.25 -6.97
C ALA A 56 1.83 -1.41 -6.35
N VAL A 57 2.48 -1.14 -5.21
CA VAL A 57 3.25 -2.16 -4.47
C VAL A 57 3.08 -1.95 -2.98
N THR A 58 2.73 -3.02 -2.28
CA THR A 58 2.73 -3.09 -0.83
C THR A 58 4.00 -3.72 -0.30
N LEU A 59 4.66 -3.02 0.63
CA LEU A 59 5.77 -3.53 1.41
C LEU A 59 5.44 -3.37 2.90
N PHE A 60 5.23 -4.50 3.58
CA PHE A 60 4.82 -4.53 4.99
C PHE A 60 3.54 -3.70 5.20
N HIS A 61 3.54 -2.74 6.13
CA HIS A 61 2.43 -1.80 6.37
C HIS A 61 2.42 -0.58 5.44
N THR A 62 3.28 -0.52 4.43
CA THR A 62 3.35 0.64 3.53
C THR A 62 2.83 0.29 2.14
N ILE A 63 1.74 0.93 1.75
CA ILE A 63 1.16 0.86 0.40
C ILE A 63 1.76 2.00 -0.41
N ASN A 64 2.40 1.67 -1.53
CA ASN A 64 3.05 2.64 -2.38
C ASN A 64 2.24 2.82 -3.66
N LEU A 65 1.73 4.03 -3.88
CA LEU A 65 0.85 4.36 -4.99
C LEU A 65 1.48 5.43 -5.90
N PRO A 66 1.34 5.31 -7.23
CA PRO A 66 1.69 6.39 -8.14
C PRO A 66 0.78 7.61 -7.92
N ALA A 67 1.37 8.80 -7.94
CA ALA A 67 0.66 10.05 -7.66
C ALA A 67 -0.42 10.42 -8.69
N LYS A 68 -0.45 9.80 -9.87
CA LYS A 68 -1.42 10.08 -10.95
C LYS A 68 -1.72 8.81 -11.76
N GLY A 69 -2.90 8.78 -12.39
CA GLY A 69 -3.33 7.71 -13.29
C GLY A 69 -4.29 6.71 -12.64
N HIS A 70 -4.65 5.65 -13.38
CA HIS A 70 -5.57 4.60 -12.92
C HIS A 70 -5.08 3.84 -11.68
N HIS A 71 -3.78 3.92 -11.39
CA HIS A 71 -3.17 3.30 -10.21
C HIS A 71 -2.99 4.26 -9.01
N SER A 72 -3.60 5.44 -9.06
CA SER A 72 -3.53 6.41 -7.97
C SER A 72 -4.43 6.04 -6.79
N ARG A 73 -4.18 6.71 -5.66
CA ARG A 73 -4.93 6.54 -4.41
C ARG A 73 -6.44 6.71 -4.51
N GLY A 74 -6.93 7.48 -5.47
CA GLY A 74 -8.36 7.60 -5.72
C GLY A 74 -9.03 6.32 -6.22
N ASN A 75 -8.26 5.31 -6.64
CA ASN A 75 -8.77 4.00 -6.99
C ASN A 75 -8.87 3.10 -5.75
N LEU A 76 -10.05 3.11 -5.11
CA LEU A 76 -10.29 2.33 -3.89
C LEU A 76 -10.16 0.83 -4.11
N ASP A 77 -10.53 0.30 -5.28
CA ASP A 77 -10.39 -1.15 -5.58
C ASP A 77 -8.92 -1.57 -5.56
N LEU A 78 -8.04 -0.74 -6.14
CA LEU A 78 -6.61 -0.97 -6.08
C LEU A 78 -6.07 -0.84 -4.65
N LEU A 79 -6.53 0.15 -3.88
CA LEU A 79 -6.12 0.30 -2.49
C LEU A 79 -6.54 -0.92 -1.66
N VAL A 80 -7.76 -1.44 -1.87
CA VAL A 80 -8.24 -2.66 -1.21
C VAL A 80 -7.41 -3.87 -1.64
N HIS A 81 -7.04 -3.98 -2.92
CA HIS A 81 -6.12 -5.02 -3.40
C HIS A 81 -4.77 -4.96 -2.67
N GLU A 82 -4.18 -3.77 -2.53
CA GLU A 82 -2.94 -3.58 -1.78
C GLU A 82 -3.10 -3.85 -0.28
N MET A 83 -4.26 -3.53 0.32
CA MET A 83 -4.58 -3.88 1.70
C MET A 83 -4.62 -5.39 1.94
N VAL A 84 -4.98 -6.22 0.94
CA VAL A 84 -4.87 -7.69 1.04
C VAL A 84 -3.41 -8.10 1.26
N HIS A 85 -2.44 -7.40 0.64
CA HIS A 85 -1.03 -7.70 0.86
C HIS A 85 -0.54 -7.30 2.26
N VAL A 86 -1.09 -6.23 2.84
CA VAL A 86 -0.84 -5.90 4.26
C VAL A 86 -1.38 -7.00 5.17
N TYR A 87 -2.59 -7.48 4.90
CA TYR A 87 -3.17 -8.60 5.65
C TYR A 87 -2.31 -9.86 5.56
N GLN A 88 -1.86 -10.23 4.35
CA GLN A 88 -0.96 -11.35 4.15
C GLN A 88 0.36 -11.18 4.90
N PHE A 89 0.90 -9.96 4.95
CA PHE A 89 2.08 -9.66 5.75
C PHE A 89 1.84 -9.89 7.24
N GLU A 90 0.73 -9.40 7.80
CA GLU A 90 0.42 -9.58 9.22
C GLU A 90 0.25 -11.05 9.60
N LEU A 91 -0.22 -11.90 8.67
CA LEU A 91 -0.36 -13.34 8.89
C LEU A 91 0.94 -14.13 8.69
N ALA A 92 1.67 -13.86 7.61
CA ALA A 92 2.75 -14.73 7.13
C ALA A 92 4.15 -14.10 7.25
N GLY A 93 4.25 -12.85 7.70
CA GLY A 93 5.49 -12.08 7.68
C GLY A 93 6.03 -11.90 6.24
N ALA A 94 7.31 -11.56 6.10
CA ALA A 94 7.92 -11.21 4.81
C ALA A 94 7.85 -12.30 3.71
N VAL A 95 7.53 -13.55 4.07
CA VAL A 95 7.33 -14.65 3.10
C VAL A 95 6.19 -14.33 2.12
N TYR A 96 5.21 -13.51 2.51
CA TYR A 96 4.10 -13.12 1.64
C TYR A 96 4.57 -12.50 0.32
N ILE A 97 5.68 -11.76 0.32
CA ILE A 97 6.17 -11.03 -0.86
C ILE A 97 6.39 -12.02 -2.00
N TRP A 98 7.08 -13.13 -1.71
CA TRP A 98 7.34 -14.17 -2.69
C TRP A 98 6.06 -14.88 -3.14
N GLN A 99 5.16 -15.16 -2.20
CA GLN A 99 3.89 -15.83 -2.49
C GLN A 99 2.99 -14.96 -3.38
N ALA A 100 2.87 -13.67 -3.09
CA ALA A 100 2.11 -12.69 -3.86
C ALA A 100 2.67 -12.53 -5.27
N LEU A 101 3.99 -12.36 -5.42
CA LEU A 101 4.64 -12.26 -6.73
C LEU A 101 4.42 -13.51 -7.59
N ARG A 102 4.41 -14.70 -6.97
CA ARG A 102 4.14 -15.95 -7.68
C ARG A 102 2.67 -16.06 -8.13
N ALA A 103 1.73 -15.58 -7.31
CA ALA A 103 0.29 -15.64 -7.59
C ALA A 103 -0.20 -14.57 -8.57
N GLN A 104 0.51 -13.44 -8.69
CA GLN A 104 0.18 -12.32 -9.57
C GLN A 104 0.72 -12.43 -11.02
N ARG A 105 1.29 -13.59 -11.38
CA ARG A 105 1.71 -13.90 -12.75
C ARG A 105 0.53 -14.29 -13.61
#